data_AF-D1GXY1-F1
#
_entry.id   AF-D1GXY1-F1
#
_cell.length_a   1.000
_cell.length_b   1.000
_cell.length_c   1.000
_cell.angle_alpha   90.00
_cell.angle_beta   90.00
_cell.angle_gamma   90.00
#
_symmetry.space_group_name_H-M   'P 1'
#
loop_
_entity.id
_entity.type
_entity.pdbx_description
1 polymer ?
#
loop_
_entity_poly.entity_id
_entity_poly.type
_entity_poly.pdbx_seq_one_letter_code
_entity_poly.pdbx_strand_id
1 'polypeptide(L)'
;MDVENNNNTRFPELEPAKSAEKRKNNGTTDVAPSESKRLKGNDVKVDVPPRPPPQSPKKRIYLNGANQTNKSKHDKNLNFVYGNYKHYYGKRILDKDFHDIRLDVLATQPDLLRDKQVLDIGCNSGHLSIQIARQFQVKTLVGMDIDQGLVKAAQSTIYNLKRQMNSGPGFPHNLRFLQGNYVLEDDVLLEIERPQFDVILCLSVTKWIHLNFGDAGLKQAFRRMFLQLRPGGKLVLEPQAFDGYKRRKKLSEQIRENYNNIKFRPEHFTEYLLGPEVGFASMDLMGIPEHCEAGFKRPIEIFTKPTGSKESNTNYD
;
A
#
# COMPACT_ATOMS: atom_id res chain seq x y z
N MET A 1 44.67 34.32 21.58
CA MET A 1 44.01 33.95 22.84
C MET A 1 43.13 32.76 22.53
N ASP A 2 43.55 31.62 23.02
CA ASP A 2 43.57 30.42 22.21
C ASP A 2 42.91 29.28 22.97
N VAL A 3 42.00 28.56 22.32
CA VAL A 3 41.47 27.30 22.81
C VAL A 3 41.41 26.33 21.64
N GLU A 4 42.55 25.72 21.34
CA GLU A 4 42.51 24.42 20.68
C GLU A 4 41.84 23.42 21.63
N ASN A 5 41.00 22.53 21.09
CA ASN A 5 41.11 21.15 21.53
C ASN A 5 40.79 20.18 20.40
N ASN A 6 41.48 19.06 20.41
CA ASN A 6 41.51 18.07 19.37
C ASN A 6 40.86 16.79 19.89
N ASN A 7 40.13 16.05 19.05
CA ASN A 7 40.25 14.60 19.07
C ASN A 7 39.64 13.94 17.84
N ASN A 8 40.31 12.87 17.40
CA ASN A 8 40.06 12.17 16.14
C ASN A 8 40.00 10.66 16.45
N THR A 9 38.83 10.04 16.30
CA THR A 9 38.60 8.64 16.69
C THR A 9 38.31 7.79 15.46
N ARG A 10 39.20 6.82 15.19
CA ARG A 10 39.06 5.85 14.10
C ARG A 10 37.99 4.80 14.38
N PHE A 11 37.31 4.36 13.32
CA PHE A 11 36.57 3.09 13.30
C PHE A 11 37.56 1.91 13.18
N PRO A 12 37.31 0.76 13.83
CA PRO A 12 38.01 -0.48 13.57
C PRO A 12 37.34 -1.29 12.45
N GLU A 13 38.14 -1.78 11.49
CA GLU A 13 37.72 -2.75 10.48
C GLU A 13 37.69 -4.18 11.06
N LEU A 14 36.83 -5.06 10.52
CA LEU A 14 36.81 -6.50 10.82
C LEU A 14 36.57 -7.31 9.55
N GLU A 15 37.57 -8.10 9.15
CA GLU A 15 37.61 -9.01 8.01
C GLU A 15 38.41 -10.29 8.41
N PRO A 16 38.40 -11.42 7.68
CA PRO A 16 37.78 -12.61 8.27
C PRO A 16 38.73 -13.82 8.46
N ALA A 17 38.33 -14.76 9.33
CA ALA A 17 39.07 -16.00 9.61
C ALA A 17 38.39 -17.26 9.02
N LYS A 18 39.18 -18.29 8.68
CA LYS A 18 38.73 -19.53 7.99
C LYS A 18 39.08 -20.82 8.76
N SER A 19 38.07 -21.69 8.90
CA SER A 19 38.09 -23.18 8.88
C SER A 19 39.31 -24.03 9.31
N ALA A 20 39.12 -24.91 10.31
CA ALA A 20 39.74 -26.25 10.49
C ALA A 20 38.91 -27.06 11.54
N GLU A 21 38.27 -28.21 11.24
CA GLU A 21 38.76 -29.61 11.17
C GLU A 21 38.83 -30.42 12.50
N LYS A 22 37.80 -31.27 12.73
CA LYS A 22 37.77 -32.62 13.37
C LYS A 22 38.68 -32.99 14.58
N ARG A 23 38.08 -33.61 15.65
CA ARG A 23 38.19 -35.07 16.00
C ARG A 23 37.54 -35.54 17.34
N LYS A 24 36.70 -36.59 17.24
CA LYS A 24 36.62 -37.87 18.01
C LYS A 24 36.21 -38.02 19.52
N ASN A 25 35.20 -38.89 19.70
CA ASN A 25 35.07 -40.03 20.67
C ASN A 25 34.73 -39.73 22.18
N ASN A 26 34.13 -40.63 23.00
CA ASN A 26 33.80 -42.09 22.88
C ASN A 26 32.62 -42.54 23.84
N GLY A 27 32.08 -43.76 23.68
CA GLY A 27 31.06 -44.42 24.57
C GLY A 27 29.66 -44.51 23.94
N THR A 28 28.99 -45.62 23.57
CA THR A 28 29.04 -47.10 23.88
C THR A 28 28.63 -47.52 25.30
N THR A 29 27.85 -48.59 25.53
CA THR A 29 27.19 -49.63 24.67
C THR A 29 25.65 -49.66 24.90
N ASP A 30 24.78 -50.49 24.30
CA ASP A 30 24.84 -51.69 23.43
C ASP A 30 23.55 -51.76 22.55
N VAL A 31 23.04 -52.80 21.85
CA VAL A 31 23.31 -54.25 21.70
C VAL A 31 22.91 -54.74 20.26
N ALA A 32 22.80 -56.04 20.01
CA ALA A 32 22.54 -56.69 18.70
C ALA A 32 21.52 -57.88 18.85
N PRO A 33 21.23 -58.76 17.85
CA PRO A 33 21.63 -58.85 16.42
C PRO A 33 20.37 -58.93 15.49
N SER A 34 20.24 -59.61 14.32
CA SER A 34 21.06 -60.48 13.44
C SER A 34 20.44 -60.57 12.02
N GLU A 35 21.23 -60.90 10.99
CA GLU A 35 20.75 -61.36 9.66
C GLU A 35 21.00 -62.87 9.44
N SER A 36 20.29 -63.53 8.49
CA SER A 36 20.76 -64.79 7.89
C SER A 36 20.23 -65.17 6.50
N LYS A 37 21.11 -65.08 5.49
CA LYS A 37 21.41 -66.05 4.38
C LYS A 37 20.27 -66.87 3.73
N ARG A 38 20.20 -66.88 2.38
CA ARG A 38 20.76 -67.98 1.52
C ARG A 38 20.52 -67.87 -0.01
N LEU A 39 21.61 -68.12 -0.76
CA LEU A 39 21.77 -68.91 -2.02
C LEU A 39 21.09 -68.50 -3.35
N LYS A 40 21.68 -69.03 -4.45
CA LYS A 40 21.26 -68.91 -5.86
C LYS A 40 20.56 -70.18 -6.37
N GLY A 41 19.78 -70.03 -7.44
CA GLY A 41 19.36 -71.09 -8.38
C GLY A 41 19.42 -70.56 -9.83
N ASN A 42 19.41 -71.45 -10.83
CA ASN A 42 19.73 -71.13 -12.23
C ASN A 42 18.49 -70.98 -13.13
N ASP A 43 18.64 -70.19 -14.21
CA ASP A 43 18.01 -70.19 -15.55
C ASP A 43 16.49 -70.52 -15.70
N VAL A 44 15.71 -69.81 -16.53
CA VAL A 44 15.88 -69.63 -17.99
C VAL A 44 15.27 -68.29 -18.47
N LYS A 45 15.75 -67.75 -19.60
CA LYS A 45 15.19 -66.56 -20.27
C LYS A 45 13.83 -66.82 -20.93
N VAL A 46 12.90 -65.87 -20.81
CA VAL A 46 11.80 -65.65 -21.76
C VAL A 46 11.72 -64.14 -22.03
N ASP A 47 11.58 -63.75 -23.30
CA ASP A 47 11.69 -62.37 -23.77
C ASP A 47 10.30 -61.78 -24.11
N VAL A 48 9.92 -60.67 -23.47
CA VAL A 48 8.62 -59.99 -23.66
C VAL A 48 8.82 -58.47 -23.47
N PRO A 49 8.40 -57.62 -24.44
CA PRO A 49 8.76 -56.19 -24.44
C PRO A 49 8.00 -55.34 -23.39
N PRO A 50 8.59 -54.21 -22.95
CA PRO A 50 8.03 -53.36 -21.91
C PRO A 50 6.76 -52.61 -22.35
N ARG A 51 5.78 -52.53 -21.44
CA ARG A 51 4.47 -51.92 -21.67
C ARG A 51 4.51 -50.40 -21.37
N PRO A 52 4.04 -49.51 -22.27
CA PRO A 52 4.03 -48.06 -22.02
C PRO A 52 3.00 -47.65 -20.94
N PRO A 53 3.19 -46.49 -20.28
CA PRO A 53 2.32 -46.02 -19.21
C PRO A 53 0.90 -45.64 -19.71
N PRO A 54 -0.13 -45.77 -18.86
CA PRO A 54 -1.52 -45.57 -19.25
C PRO A 54 -1.84 -44.10 -19.57
N GLN A 55 -2.35 -43.85 -20.77
CA GLN A 55 -2.86 -42.54 -21.20
C GLN A 55 -4.27 -42.31 -20.63
N SER A 56 -4.55 -41.07 -20.20
CA SER A 56 -5.89 -40.66 -19.78
C SER A 56 -6.90 -40.69 -20.96
N PRO A 57 -8.17 -41.09 -20.73
CA PRO A 57 -9.12 -41.37 -21.80
C PRO A 57 -9.54 -40.13 -22.60
N LYS A 58 -9.87 -40.36 -23.87
CA LYS A 58 -10.06 -39.32 -24.91
C LYS A 58 -11.45 -38.65 -24.88
N LYS A 59 -11.50 -37.47 -25.52
CA LYS A 59 -12.68 -36.65 -25.88
C LYS A 59 -13.97 -37.46 -26.12
N ARG A 60 -15.10 -36.95 -25.63
CA ARG A 60 -16.44 -37.30 -26.15
C ARG A 60 -16.95 -36.23 -27.13
N ILE A 61 -17.69 -36.71 -28.12
CA ILE A 61 -18.16 -36.05 -29.35
C ILE A 61 -18.92 -34.72 -29.14
N TYR A 62 -18.80 -33.80 -30.11
CA TYR A 62 -19.58 -32.56 -30.19
C TYR A 62 -21.03 -32.82 -30.62
N LEU A 63 -21.99 -32.07 -30.04
CA LEU A 63 -23.31 -31.84 -30.63
C LEU A 63 -23.52 -30.34 -30.78
N ASN A 64 -23.88 -29.89 -31.98
CA ASN A 64 -24.17 -28.49 -32.26
C ASN A 64 -25.59 -28.14 -31.77
N GLY A 65 -25.67 -27.43 -30.65
CA GLY A 65 -26.88 -26.72 -30.20
C GLY A 65 -26.59 -25.22 -30.18
N ALA A 66 -27.25 -24.45 -31.04
CA ALA A 66 -26.98 -23.02 -31.16
C ALA A 66 -27.61 -22.22 -30.02
N ASN A 67 -26.77 -21.55 -29.21
CA ASN A 67 -27.17 -20.38 -28.42
C ASN A 67 -25.92 -19.58 -28.01
N GLN A 68 -25.44 -18.72 -28.93
CA GLN A 68 -24.31 -17.82 -28.67
C GLN A 68 -24.73 -16.66 -27.76
N THR A 69 -24.79 -16.91 -26.45
CA THR A 69 -24.73 -15.80 -25.49
C THR A 69 -23.28 -15.29 -25.46
N ASN A 70 -23.05 -14.13 -26.08
CA ASN A 70 -21.75 -13.46 -26.11
C ASN A 70 -21.37 -12.91 -24.73
N LYS A 71 -21.07 -13.80 -23.79
CA LYS A 71 -20.29 -13.46 -22.60
C LYS A 71 -18.88 -13.15 -23.05
N SER A 72 -18.58 -11.85 -23.14
CA SER A 72 -17.22 -11.36 -23.30
C SER A 72 -16.30 -12.06 -22.28
N LYS A 73 -15.13 -12.50 -22.73
CA LYS A 73 -14.06 -12.88 -21.81
C LYS A 73 -13.57 -11.59 -21.15
N HIS A 74 -14.22 -11.16 -20.07
CA HIS A 74 -13.73 -10.08 -19.22
C HIS A 74 -12.28 -10.36 -18.88
N ASP A 75 -11.37 -9.53 -19.38
CA ASP A 75 -9.95 -9.70 -19.10
C ASP A 75 -9.73 -9.49 -17.60
N LYS A 76 -9.28 -10.56 -16.95
CA LYS A 76 -9.06 -10.59 -15.50
C LYS A 76 -8.00 -9.58 -15.05
N ASN A 77 -7.15 -9.11 -15.97
CA ASN A 77 -6.13 -8.09 -15.72
C ASN A 77 -6.72 -6.69 -15.53
N LEU A 78 -7.80 -6.33 -16.24
CA LEU A 78 -8.42 -5.01 -16.17
C LEU A 78 -9.04 -4.69 -14.81
N ASN A 79 -9.39 -5.72 -14.03
CA ASN A 79 -10.03 -5.57 -12.72
C ASN A 79 -9.20 -4.80 -11.68
N PHE A 80 -7.89 -4.56 -11.90
CA PHE A 80 -6.98 -3.95 -10.91
C PHE A 80 -6.10 -2.81 -11.46
N VAL A 81 -6.52 -2.13 -12.53
CA VAL A 81 -5.76 -1.03 -13.15
C VAL A 81 -5.52 0.15 -12.19
N TYR A 82 -6.43 0.41 -11.27
CA TYR A 82 -6.31 1.45 -10.23
C TYR A 82 -5.72 0.95 -8.90
N GLY A 83 -5.25 -0.31 -8.83
CA GLY A 83 -4.73 -0.89 -7.59
C GLY A 83 -5.80 -1.29 -6.57
N ASN A 84 -7.07 -1.29 -6.98
CA ASN A 84 -8.31 -1.62 -6.26
C ASN A 84 -8.40 -3.12 -5.87
N TYR A 85 -7.36 -3.66 -5.22
CA TYR A 85 -7.29 -5.06 -4.80
C TYR A 85 -8.25 -5.33 -3.63
N LYS A 86 -9.18 -6.28 -3.80
CA LYS A 86 -10.15 -6.73 -2.77
C LYS A 86 -9.51 -7.36 -1.53
N HIS A 87 -8.25 -7.79 -1.64
CA HIS A 87 -7.45 -8.35 -0.55
C HIS A 87 -6.18 -7.51 -0.33
N TYR A 88 -6.29 -6.18 -0.39
CA TYR A 88 -5.16 -5.27 -0.16
C TYR A 88 -4.59 -5.43 1.26
N TYR A 89 -5.45 -5.31 2.28
CA TYR A 89 -5.06 -5.41 3.68
C TYR A 89 -4.48 -6.79 4.04
N GLY A 90 -5.12 -7.88 3.62
CA GLY A 90 -4.61 -9.25 3.80
C GLY A 90 -3.35 -9.61 2.98
N LYS A 91 -2.72 -8.65 2.31
CA LYS A 91 -1.36 -8.75 1.73
C LYS A 91 -0.38 -7.73 2.32
N ARG A 92 -0.88 -6.69 2.98
CA ARG A 92 -0.07 -5.65 3.64
C ARG A 92 0.21 -6.01 5.10
N ILE A 93 -0.78 -6.61 5.75
CA ILE A 93 -0.75 -7.01 7.15
C ILE A 93 -0.16 -8.42 7.23
N LEU A 94 1.00 -8.52 7.89
CA LEU A 94 1.65 -9.80 8.23
C LEU A 94 1.31 -10.27 9.64
N ASP A 95 0.63 -9.42 10.43
CA ASP A 95 0.26 -9.70 11.80
C ASP A 95 -0.90 -10.71 11.88
N LYS A 96 -0.85 -11.59 12.88
CA LYS A 96 -1.91 -12.54 13.22
C LYS A 96 -3.16 -11.82 13.71
N ASP A 97 -2.99 -10.69 14.40
CA ASP A 97 -4.08 -9.91 14.99
C ASP A 97 -4.71 -8.90 13.98
N PHE A 98 -4.32 -9.01 12.71
CA PHE A 98 -4.80 -8.20 11.58
C PHE A 98 -4.63 -6.67 11.78
N HIS A 99 -3.51 -6.30 12.41
CA HIS A 99 -3.09 -4.92 12.68
C HIS A 99 -2.33 -4.29 11.49
N ASP A 100 -2.66 -3.05 11.11
CA ASP A 100 -1.93 -2.32 10.06
C ASP A 100 -0.88 -1.42 10.71
N ILE A 101 0.40 -1.81 10.60
CA ILE A 101 1.60 -1.15 11.15
C ILE A 101 1.69 0.38 10.91
N ARG A 102 0.92 0.94 9.96
CA ARG A 102 0.79 2.39 9.79
C ARG A 102 0.10 3.08 10.97
N LEU A 103 -0.78 2.37 11.69
CA LEU A 103 -1.46 2.87 12.88
C LEU A 103 -0.47 3.19 14.00
N ASP A 104 0.62 2.42 14.14
CA ASP A 104 1.64 2.66 15.16
C ASP A 104 2.48 3.89 14.83
N VAL A 105 2.81 4.08 13.54
CA VAL A 105 3.48 5.31 13.06
C VAL A 105 2.57 6.53 13.27
N LEU A 106 1.28 6.45 12.94
CA LEU A 106 0.29 7.51 13.23
C LEU A 106 0.13 7.76 14.75
N ALA A 107 0.27 6.72 15.58
CA ALA A 107 0.19 6.83 17.04
C ALA A 107 1.40 7.52 17.69
N THR A 108 2.48 7.81 16.94
CA THR A 108 3.55 8.72 17.41
C THR A 108 3.07 10.17 17.53
N GLN A 109 2.01 10.56 16.80
CA GLN A 109 1.46 11.91 16.77
C GLN A 109 -0.08 11.89 16.78
N PRO A 110 -0.74 11.38 17.84
CA PRO A 110 -2.19 11.12 17.83
C PRO A 110 -3.03 12.39 17.63
N ASP A 111 -2.54 13.53 18.11
CA ASP A 111 -3.25 14.82 18.02
C ASP A 111 -3.20 15.46 16.62
N LEU A 112 -2.46 14.86 15.68
CA LEU A 112 -2.61 15.09 14.25
C LEU A 112 -4.02 14.75 13.78
N LEU A 113 -4.64 13.70 14.34
CA LEU A 113 -5.92 13.15 13.88
C LEU A 113 -7.08 13.39 14.88
N ARG A 114 -6.76 13.59 16.16
CA ARG A 114 -7.74 13.93 17.21
C ARG A 114 -8.58 15.15 16.86
N ASP A 115 -9.90 14.99 16.94
CA ASP A 115 -10.91 16.01 16.68
C ASP A 115 -10.82 16.67 15.29
N LYS A 116 -10.11 16.06 14.33
CA LYS A 116 -9.96 16.56 12.96
C LYS A 116 -11.05 16.08 12.02
N GLN A 117 -11.31 16.88 10.99
CA GLN A 117 -12.03 16.47 9.79
C GLN A 117 -11.02 15.91 8.77
N VAL A 118 -11.16 14.62 8.46
CA VAL A 118 -10.19 13.84 7.68
C VAL A 118 -10.77 13.39 6.34
N LEU A 119 -9.99 13.51 5.27
CA LEU A 119 -10.22 12.83 3.99
C LEU A 119 -9.22 11.67 3.84
N ASP A 120 -9.66 10.51 3.35
CA ASP A 120 -8.80 9.35 3.05
C ASP A 120 -8.94 8.96 1.57
N ILE A 121 -7.89 9.20 0.78
CA ILE A 121 -7.89 9.09 -0.69
C ILE A 121 -7.34 7.72 -1.10
N GLY A 122 -8.18 6.91 -1.75
CA GLY A 122 -7.87 5.51 -2.06
C GLY A 122 -8.13 4.60 -0.87
N CYS A 123 -9.22 4.83 -0.13
CA CYS A 123 -9.53 4.15 1.14
C CYS A 123 -9.75 2.63 1.01
N ASN A 124 -9.80 2.08 -0.21
CA ASN A 124 -10.06 0.67 -0.48
C ASN A 124 -11.36 0.21 0.22
N SER A 125 -11.39 -0.95 0.87
CA SER A 125 -12.53 -1.41 1.68
C SER A 125 -12.71 -0.68 3.02
N GLY A 126 -12.00 0.44 3.25
CA GLY A 126 -12.15 1.31 4.42
C GLY A 126 -11.54 0.79 5.71
N HIS A 127 -10.79 -0.32 5.70
CA HIS A 127 -10.32 -0.98 6.92
C HIS A 127 -9.43 -0.08 7.79
N LEU A 128 -8.40 0.52 7.19
CA LEU A 128 -7.53 1.47 7.89
C LEU A 128 -8.31 2.70 8.34
N SER A 129 -9.18 3.25 7.48
CA SER A 129 -9.96 4.46 7.77
C SER A 129 -10.90 4.26 8.96
N ILE A 130 -11.48 3.07 9.10
CA ILE A 130 -12.28 2.64 10.26
C ILE A 130 -11.41 2.51 11.52
N GLN A 131 -10.23 1.90 11.42
CA GLN A 131 -9.28 1.79 12.54
C GLN A 131 -8.80 3.18 13.01
N ILE A 132 -8.38 4.04 12.08
CA ILE A 132 -7.99 5.44 12.31
C ILE A 132 -9.10 6.21 13.04
N ALA A 133 -10.32 6.17 12.52
CA ALA A 133 -11.43 6.93 13.09
C ALA A 133 -11.82 6.47 14.51
N ARG A 134 -11.62 5.19 14.82
CA ARG A 134 -11.84 4.62 16.15
C ARG A 134 -10.69 4.94 17.12
N GLN A 135 -9.45 4.75 16.69
CA GLN A 135 -8.24 4.83 17.53
C GLN A 135 -7.87 6.28 17.86
N PHE A 136 -7.95 7.18 16.90
CA PHE A 136 -7.52 8.58 17.07
C PHE A 136 -8.66 9.55 17.38
N GLN A 137 -9.91 9.06 17.48
CA GLN A 137 -11.08 9.88 17.84
C GLN A 137 -11.23 11.10 16.90
N VAL A 138 -11.26 10.84 15.59
CA VAL A 138 -11.45 11.87 14.56
C VAL A 138 -12.85 12.50 14.67
N LYS A 139 -12.98 13.79 14.39
CA LYS A 139 -14.27 14.50 14.40
C LYS A 139 -15.16 14.05 13.25
N THR A 140 -14.61 13.92 12.04
CA THR A 140 -15.24 13.22 10.92
C THR A 140 -14.18 12.56 10.04
N LEU A 141 -14.55 11.47 9.34
CA LEU A 141 -13.73 10.90 8.29
C LEU A 141 -14.56 10.61 7.04
N VAL A 142 -14.07 11.06 5.89
CA VAL A 142 -14.59 10.73 4.56
C VAL A 142 -13.57 9.85 3.84
N GLY A 143 -13.89 8.59 3.59
CA GLY A 143 -13.11 7.73 2.70
C GLY A 143 -13.62 7.86 1.26
N MET A 144 -12.71 8.03 0.29
CA MET A 144 -13.00 8.02 -1.14
C MET A 144 -12.20 6.93 -1.84
N ASP A 145 -12.86 6.14 -2.68
CA ASP A 145 -12.21 5.20 -3.60
C ASP A 145 -12.94 5.19 -4.96
N ILE A 146 -12.24 4.78 -6.01
CA ILE A 146 -12.78 4.73 -7.38
C ILE A 146 -13.60 3.46 -7.62
N ASP A 147 -13.33 2.37 -6.89
CA ASP A 147 -14.04 1.09 -7.01
C ASP A 147 -15.33 1.07 -6.16
N GLN A 148 -16.48 1.12 -6.83
CA GLN A 148 -17.79 1.09 -6.18
C GLN A 148 -18.04 -0.18 -5.35
N GLY A 149 -17.40 -1.31 -5.69
CA GLY A 149 -17.49 -2.55 -4.92
C GLY A 149 -16.72 -2.48 -3.60
N LEU A 150 -15.56 -1.83 -3.59
CA LEU A 150 -14.79 -1.56 -2.36
C LEU A 150 -15.53 -0.56 -1.46
N VAL A 151 -16.05 0.53 -2.03
CA VAL A 151 -16.84 1.53 -1.31
C VAL A 151 -18.11 0.89 -0.70
N LYS A 152 -18.82 0.04 -1.45
CA LYS A 152 -19.98 -0.70 -0.93
C LYS A 152 -19.61 -1.62 0.24
N ALA A 153 -18.42 -2.25 0.22
CA ALA A 153 -17.94 -3.06 1.34
C ALA A 153 -17.66 -2.20 2.58
N ALA A 154 -17.01 -1.03 2.43
CA ALA A 154 -16.79 -0.08 3.52
C ALA A 154 -18.12 0.43 4.12
N GLN A 155 -19.07 0.80 3.26
CA GLN A 155 -20.42 1.23 3.64
C GLN A 155 -21.19 0.13 4.40
N SER A 156 -21.08 -1.13 3.97
CA SER A 156 -21.71 -2.29 4.63
C SER A 156 -21.13 -2.54 6.02
N THR A 157 -19.80 -2.41 6.17
CA THR A 157 -19.12 -2.51 7.47
C THR A 157 -19.62 -1.41 8.43
N ILE A 158 -19.67 -0.16 7.98
CA ILE A 158 -20.22 0.95 8.79
C ILE A 158 -21.69 0.76 9.13
N TYR A 159 -22.52 0.29 8.20
CA TYR A 159 -23.94 0.00 8.45
C TYR A 159 -24.12 -1.06 9.55
N ASN A 160 -23.32 -2.14 9.51
CA ASN A 160 -23.37 -3.18 10.53
C ASN A 160 -22.88 -2.68 11.91
N LEU A 161 -21.81 -1.88 11.96
CA LEU A 161 -21.34 -1.24 13.20
C LEU A 161 -22.39 -0.28 13.78
N LYS A 162 -23.08 0.51 12.94
CA LYS A 162 -24.20 1.39 13.34
C LYS A 162 -25.40 0.64 13.92
N ARG A 163 -25.59 -0.64 13.57
CA ARG A 163 -26.62 -1.51 14.15
C ARG A 163 -26.20 -2.18 15.46
N GLN A 164 -24.91 -2.17 15.79
CA GLN A 164 -24.34 -2.80 16.99
C GLN A 164 -24.03 -1.79 18.11
N MET A 165 -24.03 -0.49 17.81
CA MET A 165 -23.65 0.58 18.72
C MET A 165 -24.80 1.57 18.90
N ASN A 166 -24.94 2.15 20.09
CA ASN A 166 -25.98 3.14 20.39
C ASN A 166 -25.86 4.39 19.51
N SER A 167 -27.00 5.00 19.20
CA SER A 167 -27.09 6.26 18.45
C SER A 167 -26.32 7.39 19.16
N GLY A 168 -25.40 8.03 18.45
CA GLY A 168 -24.61 9.15 18.96
C GLY A 168 -23.72 9.76 17.87
N PRO A 169 -23.18 10.98 18.05
CA PRO A 169 -22.49 11.71 16.98
C PRO A 169 -21.09 11.19 16.65
N GLY A 170 -20.45 10.44 17.55
CA GLY A 170 -19.09 9.91 17.39
C GLY A 170 -19.00 8.66 16.52
N PHE A 171 -17.95 7.84 16.71
CA PHE A 171 -17.79 6.56 16.02
C PHE A 171 -18.99 5.63 16.26
N PRO A 172 -19.55 4.95 15.23
CA PRO A 172 -19.19 4.92 13.81
C PRO A 172 -19.98 5.92 12.93
N HIS A 173 -20.71 6.86 13.54
CA HIS A 173 -21.56 7.84 12.85
C HIS A 173 -20.78 8.97 12.16
N ASN A 174 -19.61 9.31 12.70
CA ASN A 174 -18.65 10.25 12.12
C ASN A 174 -17.99 9.79 10.79
N LEU A 175 -18.18 8.54 10.35
CA LEU A 175 -17.64 8.00 9.10
C LEU A 175 -18.63 8.07 7.93
N ARG A 176 -18.11 8.48 6.75
CA ARG A 176 -18.77 8.39 5.44
C ARG A 176 -17.80 7.78 4.42
N PHE A 177 -18.34 7.01 3.48
CA PHE A 177 -17.58 6.42 2.37
C PHE A 177 -18.26 6.75 1.04
N LEU A 178 -17.49 7.29 0.09
CA LEU A 178 -17.95 7.81 -1.20
C LEU A 178 -17.21 7.14 -2.35
N GLN A 179 -17.88 6.99 -3.49
CA GLN A 179 -17.26 6.52 -4.74
C GLN A 179 -16.99 7.72 -5.65
N GLY A 180 -15.77 7.82 -6.18
CA GLY A 180 -15.38 8.87 -7.11
C GLY A 180 -13.92 8.77 -7.54
N ASN A 181 -13.58 9.41 -8.67
CA ASN A 181 -12.19 9.68 -9.00
C ASN A 181 -11.73 10.92 -8.23
N TYR A 182 -10.52 10.89 -7.67
CA TYR A 182 -9.93 12.07 -7.02
C TYR A 182 -9.19 12.97 -8.02
N VAL A 183 -8.75 12.44 -9.16
CA VAL A 183 -8.35 13.24 -10.32
C VAL A 183 -9.61 13.80 -10.97
N LEU A 184 -9.62 15.11 -11.22
CA LEU A 184 -10.67 15.86 -11.88
C LEU A 184 -10.54 15.71 -13.40
N GLU A 185 -11.68 15.78 -14.11
CA GLU A 185 -11.73 15.66 -15.57
C GLU A 185 -11.11 16.87 -16.29
N ASP A 186 -11.07 18.03 -15.63
CA ASP A 186 -10.48 19.28 -16.11
C ASP A 186 -9.85 20.05 -14.92
N ASP A 187 -8.76 20.77 -15.16
CA ASP A 187 -8.06 21.60 -14.16
C ASP A 187 -8.90 22.81 -13.71
N VAL A 188 -9.84 23.31 -14.53
CA VAL A 188 -10.75 24.41 -14.14
C VAL A 188 -11.61 24.07 -12.91
N LEU A 189 -11.84 22.78 -12.66
CA LEU A 189 -12.56 22.30 -11.48
C LEU A 189 -11.77 22.48 -10.17
N LEU A 190 -10.49 22.89 -10.23
CA LEU A 190 -9.73 23.32 -9.05
C LEU A 190 -10.19 24.70 -8.54
N GLU A 191 -10.69 25.59 -9.40
CA GLU A 191 -11.06 26.98 -9.01
C GLU A 191 -12.23 27.02 -8.01
N ILE A 192 -13.10 26.00 -8.05
CA ILE A 192 -14.24 25.84 -7.16
C ILE A 192 -13.91 25.06 -5.87
N GLU A 193 -12.71 24.48 -5.75
CA GLU A 193 -12.31 23.79 -4.53
C GLU A 193 -12.16 24.76 -3.35
N ARG A 194 -12.52 24.30 -2.16
CA ARG A 194 -12.54 25.11 -0.93
C ARG A 194 -11.96 24.34 0.24
N PRO A 195 -11.33 25.02 1.22
CA PRO A 195 -10.84 24.40 2.45
C PRO A 195 -11.94 23.69 3.26
N GLN A 196 -11.86 22.38 3.35
CA GLN A 196 -12.87 21.51 3.96
C GLN A 196 -12.31 20.60 5.07
N PHE A 197 -11.04 20.22 4.96
CA PHE A 197 -10.39 19.24 5.83
C PHE A 197 -9.25 19.84 6.63
N ASP A 198 -9.03 19.31 7.83
CA ASP A 198 -7.85 19.60 8.65
C ASP A 198 -6.68 18.65 8.28
N VAL A 199 -7.01 17.42 7.85
CA VAL A 199 -6.05 16.40 7.42
C VAL A 199 -6.53 15.71 6.15
N ILE A 200 -5.60 15.45 5.22
CA ILE A 200 -5.82 14.58 4.08
C ILE A 200 -4.81 13.43 4.13
N LEU A 201 -5.29 12.19 4.03
CA LEU A 201 -4.49 10.98 3.93
C LEU A 201 -4.37 10.57 2.45
N CYS A 202 -3.13 10.48 1.97
CA CYS A 202 -2.78 10.07 0.60
C CYS A 202 -1.87 8.84 0.68
N LEU A 203 -2.41 7.77 1.26
CA LEU A 203 -1.62 6.61 1.68
C LEU A 203 -1.62 5.52 0.60
N SER A 204 -0.47 5.20 0.01
CA SER A 204 -0.34 4.16 -1.03
C SER A 204 -1.11 4.41 -2.34
N VAL A 205 -1.62 5.61 -2.60
CA VAL A 205 -2.44 5.91 -3.78
C VAL A 205 -1.67 6.58 -4.93
N THR A 206 -0.57 7.31 -4.64
CA THR A 206 0.15 8.14 -5.63
C THR A 206 0.56 7.40 -6.90
N LYS A 207 1.15 6.19 -6.82
CA LYS A 207 1.49 5.38 -8.00
C LYS A 207 0.29 5.09 -8.89
N TRP A 208 -0.89 4.87 -8.31
CA TRP A 208 -2.06 4.45 -9.06
C TRP A 208 -2.71 5.64 -9.77
N ILE A 209 -2.71 6.81 -9.14
CA ILE A 209 -2.99 8.09 -9.81
C ILE A 209 -1.99 8.28 -10.97
N HIS A 210 -0.70 8.22 -10.67
CA HIS A 210 0.39 8.52 -11.60
C HIS A 210 0.45 7.57 -12.81
N LEU A 211 0.16 6.28 -12.63
CA LEU A 211 0.09 5.31 -13.73
C LEU A 211 -1.16 5.48 -14.61
N ASN A 212 -2.29 5.96 -14.08
CA ASN A 212 -3.53 6.09 -14.86
C ASN A 212 -3.72 7.49 -15.48
N PHE A 213 -3.18 8.54 -14.85
CA PHE A 213 -3.38 9.95 -15.25
C PHE A 213 -2.07 10.73 -15.49
N GLY A 214 -0.91 10.06 -15.46
CA GLY A 214 0.39 10.65 -15.74
C GLY A 214 0.86 11.72 -14.74
N ASP A 215 1.94 12.42 -15.09
CA ASP A 215 2.48 13.55 -14.31
C ASP A 215 1.39 14.60 -14.02
N ALA A 216 0.57 14.91 -15.02
CA ALA A 216 -0.47 15.94 -14.95
C ALA A 216 -1.53 15.62 -13.89
N GLY A 217 -2.16 14.44 -13.96
CA GLY A 217 -3.19 14.06 -12.98
C GLY A 217 -2.66 13.89 -11.56
N LEU A 218 -1.39 13.52 -11.38
CA LEU A 218 -0.77 13.52 -10.05
C LEU A 218 -0.52 14.95 -9.52
N LYS A 219 0.01 15.84 -10.37
CA LYS A 219 0.23 17.25 -10.02
C LYS A 219 -1.08 17.98 -9.70
N GLN A 220 -2.12 17.75 -10.50
CA GLN A 220 -3.47 18.24 -10.25
C GLN A 220 -4.01 17.70 -8.92
N ALA A 221 -3.86 16.40 -8.64
CA ALA A 221 -4.28 15.81 -7.36
C ALA A 221 -3.54 16.45 -6.16
N PHE A 222 -2.24 16.72 -6.25
CA PHE A 222 -1.50 17.43 -5.19
C PHE A 222 -1.98 18.87 -4.98
N ARG A 223 -2.23 19.64 -6.06
CA ARG A 223 -2.86 20.97 -5.96
C ARG A 223 -4.25 20.89 -5.31
N ARG A 224 -5.06 19.89 -5.68
CA ARG A 224 -6.39 19.64 -5.11
C ARG A 224 -6.33 19.37 -3.60
N MET A 225 -5.38 18.54 -3.15
CA MET A 225 -5.16 18.27 -1.72
C MET A 225 -4.80 19.56 -0.97
N PHE A 226 -3.92 20.39 -1.53
CA PHE A 226 -3.58 21.67 -0.93
C PHE A 226 -4.78 22.62 -0.84
N LEU A 227 -5.57 22.77 -1.91
CA LEU A 227 -6.75 23.63 -1.92
C LEU A 227 -7.83 23.19 -0.92
N GLN A 228 -8.04 21.87 -0.79
CA GLN A 228 -9.00 21.27 0.14
C GLN A 228 -8.57 21.31 1.62
N LEU A 229 -7.29 21.54 1.92
CA LEU A 229 -6.81 21.73 3.28
C LEU A 229 -7.07 23.15 3.81
N ARG A 230 -7.42 23.22 5.10
CA ARG A 230 -7.48 24.47 5.88
C ARG A 230 -6.08 25.05 6.12
N PRO A 231 -5.94 26.36 6.43
CA PRO A 231 -4.67 26.91 6.86
C PRO A 231 -4.14 26.16 8.09
N GLY A 232 -2.86 25.82 8.12
CA GLY A 232 -2.26 24.94 9.14
C GLY A 232 -2.56 23.43 8.96
N GLY A 233 -3.42 23.07 8.00
CA GLY A 233 -3.82 21.69 7.71
C GLY A 233 -2.69 20.83 7.14
N LYS A 234 -2.86 19.50 7.21
CA LYS A 234 -1.79 18.53 7.03
C LYS A 234 -2.11 17.50 5.94
N LEU A 235 -1.22 17.32 4.97
CA LEU A 235 -1.24 16.20 4.03
C LEU A 235 -0.32 15.10 4.56
N VAL A 236 -0.86 13.91 4.83
CA VAL A 236 -0.10 12.72 5.22
C VAL A 236 0.09 11.83 4.00
N LEU A 237 1.33 11.71 3.53
CA LEU A 237 1.69 11.06 2.28
C LEU A 237 2.44 9.74 2.56
N GLU A 238 2.04 8.64 1.91
CA GLU A 238 2.83 7.40 1.86
C GLU A 238 3.17 7.09 0.39
N PRO A 239 4.20 7.73 -0.19
CA PRO A 239 4.55 7.58 -1.59
C PRO A 239 5.16 6.19 -1.84
N GLN A 240 5.09 5.74 -3.08
CA GLN A 240 5.64 4.45 -3.49
C GLN A 240 6.82 4.67 -4.42
N ALA A 241 7.98 4.09 -4.07
CA ALA A 241 9.20 4.16 -4.85
C ALA A 241 8.99 3.68 -6.30
N PHE A 242 9.75 4.27 -7.24
CA PHE A 242 9.51 4.10 -8.67
C PHE A 242 9.65 2.65 -9.18
N ASP A 243 10.47 1.82 -8.53
CA ASP A 243 10.58 0.37 -8.83
C ASP A 243 9.25 -0.39 -8.72
N GLY A 244 8.32 0.09 -7.88
CA GLY A 244 6.98 -0.47 -7.77
C GLY A 244 6.12 -0.30 -9.03
N TYR A 245 6.46 0.67 -9.89
CA TYR A 245 5.74 0.98 -11.14
C TYR A 245 6.08 -0.02 -12.25
N LYS A 246 7.36 -0.42 -12.36
CA LYS A 246 7.85 -1.36 -13.38
C LYS A 246 7.12 -2.71 -13.36
N ARG A 247 6.61 -3.13 -12.19
CA ARG A 247 5.81 -4.36 -11.98
C ARG A 247 4.33 -4.22 -12.40
N ARG A 248 3.88 -3.02 -12.79
CA ARG A 248 2.48 -2.68 -13.08
C ARG A 248 2.27 -1.99 -14.44
N LYS A 249 3.34 -1.52 -15.10
CA LYS A 249 3.31 -0.85 -16.42
C LYS A 249 2.78 -1.65 -17.63
N LYS A 250 2.20 -2.83 -17.41
CA LYS A 250 1.59 -3.70 -18.44
C LYS A 250 0.12 -4.04 -18.13
N LEU A 251 -0.53 -3.33 -17.20
CA LEU A 251 -1.94 -3.56 -16.85
C LEU A 251 -2.92 -3.02 -17.90
N SER A 252 -2.54 -1.98 -18.65
CA SER A 252 -3.25 -1.47 -19.82
C SER A 252 -2.28 -0.72 -20.74
N GLU A 253 -2.72 -0.34 -21.93
CA GLU A 253 -1.91 0.43 -22.88
C GLU A 253 -1.69 1.87 -22.41
N GLN A 254 -2.74 2.52 -21.90
CA GLN A 254 -2.64 3.83 -21.24
C GLN A 254 -1.62 3.81 -20.08
N ILE A 255 -1.64 2.76 -19.24
CA ILE A 255 -0.67 2.59 -18.14
C ILE A 255 0.76 2.38 -18.67
N ARG A 256 0.93 1.73 -19.83
CA ARG A 256 2.21 1.52 -20.50
C ARG A 256 2.76 2.83 -21.08
N GLU A 257 1.91 3.63 -21.72
CA GLU A 257 2.26 4.95 -22.28
C GLU A 257 2.54 5.97 -21.18
N ASN A 258 1.65 6.11 -20.20
CA ASN A 258 1.87 6.97 -19.04
C ASN A 258 3.20 6.65 -18.37
N TYR A 259 3.46 5.37 -18.01
CA TYR A 259 4.73 4.94 -17.41
C TYR A 259 5.96 5.39 -18.23
N ASN A 260 5.92 5.25 -19.56
CA ASN A 260 7.04 5.61 -20.42
C ASN A 260 7.25 7.13 -20.48
N ASN A 261 6.18 7.91 -20.27
CA ASN A 261 6.19 9.37 -20.29
C ASN A 261 6.50 10.02 -18.94
N ILE A 262 6.58 9.26 -17.83
CA ILE A 262 6.79 9.81 -16.47
C ILE A 262 8.12 10.58 -16.38
N LYS A 263 8.04 11.86 -15.99
CA LYS A 263 9.21 12.70 -15.65
C LYS A 263 9.18 13.10 -14.17
N PHE A 264 8.00 13.40 -13.64
CA PHE A 264 7.74 13.78 -12.25
C PHE A 264 7.75 12.57 -11.30
N ARG A 265 8.92 11.95 -11.12
CA ARG A 265 9.10 10.75 -10.28
C ARG A 265 8.94 11.03 -8.77
N PRO A 266 8.71 9.99 -7.93
CA PRO A 266 8.55 10.13 -6.47
C PRO A 266 9.65 10.92 -5.76
N GLU A 267 10.88 10.83 -6.27
CA GLU A 267 12.04 11.50 -5.69
C GLU A 267 11.95 13.05 -5.80
N HIS A 268 11.09 13.57 -6.67
CA HIS A 268 10.80 15.01 -6.83
C HIS A 268 9.49 15.46 -6.14
N PHE A 269 8.75 14.57 -5.47
CA PHE A 269 7.45 14.92 -4.88
C PHE A 269 7.59 15.99 -3.80
N THR A 270 8.57 15.86 -2.90
CA THR A 270 8.81 16.81 -1.81
C THR A 270 9.15 18.21 -2.32
N GLU A 271 10.03 18.30 -3.31
CA GLU A 271 10.39 19.57 -3.97
C GLU A 271 9.16 20.25 -4.60
N TYR A 272 8.35 19.49 -5.34
CA TYR A 272 7.15 20.03 -5.99
C TYR A 272 6.04 20.44 -5.00
N LEU A 273 5.89 19.72 -3.89
CA LEU A 273 4.90 20.02 -2.85
C LEU A 273 5.27 21.27 -2.04
N LEU A 274 6.55 21.48 -1.77
CA LEU A 274 7.07 22.68 -1.09
C LEU A 274 7.25 23.87 -2.05
N GLY A 275 7.36 23.60 -3.35
CA GLY A 275 7.50 24.62 -4.40
C GLY A 275 6.24 25.46 -4.61
N PRO A 276 6.35 26.60 -5.33
CA PRO A 276 5.26 27.55 -5.54
C PRO A 276 4.08 26.99 -6.37
N GLU A 277 4.28 25.85 -7.02
CA GLU A 277 3.26 25.08 -7.75
C GLU A 277 2.20 24.43 -6.85
N VAL A 278 2.46 24.32 -5.53
CA VAL A 278 1.53 23.77 -4.53
C VAL A 278 1.55 24.58 -3.23
N GLY A 279 2.72 24.94 -2.69
CA GLY A 279 2.86 25.89 -1.59
C GLY A 279 2.74 25.34 -0.16
N PHE A 280 3.08 24.07 0.09
CA PHE A 280 3.26 23.58 1.47
C PHE A 280 4.50 24.23 2.13
N ALA A 281 4.43 24.54 3.42
CA ALA A 281 5.45 25.28 4.18
C ALA A 281 6.56 24.39 4.77
N SER A 282 6.23 23.17 5.18
CA SER A 282 7.18 22.18 5.72
C SER A 282 6.87 20.79 5.22
N MET A 283 7.87 19.92 5.23
CA MET A 283 7.73 18.46 5.16
C MET A 283 8.46 17.86 6.36
N ASP A 284 7.73 17.06 7.14
CA ASP A 284 8.22 16.41 8.35
C ASP A 284 8.07 14.88 8.20
N LEU A 285 9.14 14.11 8.40
CA LEU A 285 9.08 12.64 8.35
C LEU A 285 8.46 12.11 9.66
N MET A 286 7.28 11.48 9.57
CA MET A 286 6.64 10.83 10.72
C MET A 286 7.32 9.51 11.09
N GLY A 287 7.76 8.74 10.09
CA GLY A 287 8.46 7.48 10.30
C GLY A 287 8.37 6.52 9.11
N ILE A 288 8.93 5.32 9.28
CA ILE A 288 8.88 4.23 8.29
C ILE A 288 8.33 2.99 9.01
N PRO A 289 7.25 2.33 8.52
CA PRO A 289 6.71 1.13 9.15
C PRO A 289 7.67 -0.06 8.98
N GLU A 290 8.47 -0.36 10.02
CA GLU A 290 9.55 -1.35 9.90
C GLU A 290 9.08 -2.81 9.84
N HIS A 291 7.95 -3.15 10.47
CA HIS A 291 7.47 -4.53 10.62
C HIS A 291 6.48 -4.96 9.54
N CYS A 292 6.84 -4.80 8.26
CA CYS A 292 6.06 -5.29 7.12
C CYS A 292 6.96 -5.83 6.00
N GLU A 293 6.38 -6.42 4.93
CA GLU A 293 7.17 -6.87 3.76
C GLU A 293 8.03 -5.72 3.22
N ALA A 294 9.20 -6.04 2.66
CA ALA A 294 10.10 -5.04 2.07
C ALA A 294 9.44 -4.15 1.00
N GLY A 295 8.35 -4.60 0.35
CA GLY A 295 7.57 -3.80 -0.59
C GLY A 295 6.64 -2.76 0.05
N PHE A 296 6.39 -2.82 1.36
CA PHE A 296 5.50 -1.93 2.13
C PHE A 296 6.22 -1.03 3.14
N LYS A 297 7.52 -1.27 3.42
CA LYS A 297 8.37 -0.33 4.18
C LYS A 297 8.56 0.94 3.35
N ARG A 298 7.92 2.03 3.74
CA ARG A 298 7.89 3.32 3.01
C ARG A 298 7.80 4.49 4.00
N PRO A 299 8.37 5.66 3.71
CA PRO A 299 8.19 6.83 4.57
C PRO A 299 6.71 7.22 4.63
N ILE A 300 6.31 7.73 5.79
CA ILE A 300 5.08 8.49 6.00
C ILE A 300 5.51 9.93 6.26
N GLU A 301 5.17 10.82 5.35
CA GLU A 301 5.59 12.22 5.31
C GLU A 301 4.39 13.12 5.66
N ILE A 302 4.63 14.20 6.39
CA ILE A 302 3.61 15.19 6.76
C ILE A 302 3.96 16.52 6.09
N PHE A 303 3.12 16.98 5.17
CA PHE A 303 3.27 18.30 4.55
C PHE A 303 2.32 19.31 5.23
N THR A 304 2.87 20.45 5.68
CA THR A 304 2.11 21.47 6.43
C THR A 304 1.68 22.63 5.55
N LYS A 305 0.38 22.87 5.40
CA LYS A 305 -0.13 24.07 4.72
C LYS A 305 0.11 25.31 5.60
N PRO A 306 0.58 26.46 5.07
CA PRO A 306 0.70 27.70 5.85
C PRO A 306 -0.58 28.02 6.63
N THR A 307 -0.45 28.62 7.82
CA THR A 307 -1.58 29.12 8.62
C THR A 307 -2.23 30.38 8.04
N GLY A 308 -1.64 30.95 7.00
CA GLY A 308 -1.82 32.36 6.64
C GLY A 308 -1.04 33.25 7.60
N SER A 309 -0.60 34.41 7.10
CA SER A 309 -0.34 35.56 7.96
C SER A 309 -1.67 36.04 8.54
N LYS A 310 -1.68 36.49 9.80
CA LYS A 310 -2.78 37.35 10.25
C LYS A 310 -2.81 38.57 9.33
N GLU A 311 -3.99 38.97 8.85
CA GLU A 311 -4.15 40.25 8.18
C GLU A 311 -3.70 41.34 9.15
N SER A 312 -2.66 42.08 8.77
CA SER A 312 -2.25 43.27 9.50
C SER A 312 -3.30 44.33 9.24
N ASN A 313 -4.14 44.65 10.24
CA ASN A 313 -5.04 45.79 10.19
C ASN A 313 -4.22 47.09 10.06
N THR A 314 -3.89 47.46 8.82
CA THR A 314 -3.48 48.82 8.47
C THR A 314 -4.74 49.68 8.52
N ASN A 315 -5.13 50.08 9.73
CA ASN A 315 -5.95 51.25 9.90
C ASN A 315 -5.22 52.41 9.20
N TYR A 316 -5.87 53.02 8.22
CA TYR A 316 -5.50 54.36 7.78
C TYR A 316 -6.30 55.33 8.66
N ASP A 317 -5.58 56.08 9.50
CA ASP A 317 -6.05 57.32 10.10
C ASP A 317 -5.99 58.46 9.06
#